data_AF-A0A975I389-F1
#
_entry.id   AF-A0A975I389-F1
#
_cell.length_a   1.000
_cell.length_b   1.000
_cell.length_c   1.000
_cell.angle_alpha   90.00
_cell.angle_beta   90.00
_cell.angle_gamma   90.00
#
_symmetry.space_group_name_H-M   'P 1'
#
loop_
_entity.id
_entity.type
_entity.pdbx_description
1 polymer ?
#
loop_
_entity_poly.entity_id
_entity_poly.type
_entity_poly.pdbx_seq_one_letter_code
_entity_poly.pdbx_strand_id
1 'polypeptide(L)'
;MKAITIKTSTLSLFVLGALPSAAQHQTAELTLPYAEGTLPYSLEIREISLAPAVLPNIHSVAAASWEGEWILMAGRTNGLHGMTGMNAFDPVYENREVWVINPTTRQSWHKSLETSGASGLSADQVDSLSSTNTQYHQQGETLVIAGGYGYRRSVSDHRTYDTLSAVNLPGIVAWVKEAAGAETSMASAHIRQISDPYFQVTGGALEKLGTEFQLVFGQKYAGRYRPNFNGVYTRQVRRFEMGLDASGNPVVPAASKMATPADDAYRRRDLNVVPIVRRTGLGEFEEAAMVLSGVFTPENGVWTLPVLIGQGGSVSMQDPGDQASLKQAFQIYHCAKTTLYQRANDECHMILFGGLTILERELVGGSFVRDDQAPFTNQCSAVVRSSDGSLRQYWLHTRFPLVESNGKELRFGTNAEFFPKEGLRTLAPKVLDLTVMNQPLVIGHIFGGIVADAGNGGNTGASGRVFEVVLTPNVPETALSIRLGPGELTWGPLPVGTSILVEESADLIGWRELATGLTAGVYGFDETKAAQKFFRIYPATEATP
;
A
#
# COMPACT_ATOMS: atom_id res chain seq x y z
N MET A 1 -15.54 -25.26 -0.16
CA MET A 1 -15.97 -23.90 0.22
C MET A 1 -16.21 -23.88 1.73
N LYS A 2 -15.29 -23.33 2.53
CA LYS A 2 -15.61 -23.00 3.94
C LYS A 2 -16.47 -21.74 3.91
N ALA A 3 -17.60 -21.76 4.62
CA ALA A 3 -18.52 -20.64 4.70
C ALA A 3 -17.78 -19.41 5.26
N ILE A 4 -17.81 -18.29 4.53
CA ILE A 4 -17.45 -16.99 5.10
C ILE A 4 -18.43 -16.78 6.25
N THR A 5 -17.93 -16.66 7.48
CA THR A 5 -18.78 -16.29 8.61
C THR A 5 -19.02 -14.79 8.54
N ILE A 6 -19.93 -14.39 7.65
CA ILE A 6 -20.48 -13.05 7.58
C ILE A 6 -21.41 -12.91 8.79
N LYS A 7 -20.98 -12.19 9.83
CA LYS A 7 -21.85 -11.95 10.99
C LYS A 7 -22.82 -10.81 10.69
N THR A 8 -24.05 -10.96 11.17
CA THR A 8 -25.05 -9.89 11.20
C THR A 8 -24.59 -8.78 12.13
N SER A 9 -23.98 -7.75 11.57
CA SER A 9 -23.87 -6.44 12.20
C SER A 9 -24.65 -5.46 11.35
N THR A 10 -25.93 -5.24 11.68
CA THR A 10 -26.68 -4.09 11.16
C THR A 10 -26.00 -2.85 11.72
N LEU A 11 -25.13 -2.23 10.93
CA LEU A 11 -24.52 -0.96 11.31
C LEU A 11 -24.74 0.03 10.17
N SER A 12 -25.67 0.93 10.41
CA SER A 12 -25.79 2.16 9.65
C SER A 12 -24.50 2.96 9.87
N LEU A 13 -23.75 3.18 8.80
CA LEU A 13 -22.94 4.39 8.73
C LEU A 13 -23.91 5.56 8.93
N PHE A 14 -23.59 6.46 9.85
CA PHE A 14 -24.51 7.52 10.21
C PHE A 14 -25.01 8.27 8.96
N VAL A 15 -26.33 8.22 8.75
CA VAL A 15 -27.06 9.28 8.07
C VAL A 15 -27.17 10.40 9.12
N LEU A 16 -26.30 11.41 9.06
CA LEU A 16 -26.59 12.71 9.67
C LEU A 16 -27.06 13.66 8.58
N GLY A 17 -28.06 14.47 8.93
CA GLY A 17 -28.83 15.30 8.03
C GLY A 17 -27.97 16.11 7.06
N ALA A 18 -28.51 16.28 5.85
CA ALA A 18 -27.89 16.99 4.73
C ALA A 18 -27.37 18.37 5.15
N LEU A 19 -26.12 18.43 5.58
CA LEU A 19 -25.30 19.61 5.42
C LEU A 19 -24.92 19.68 3.93
N PRO A 20 -24.84 20.87 3.33
CA PRO A 20 -24.37 20.99 1.96
C PRO A 20 -23.01 20.30 1.82
N SER A 21 -22.83 19.50 0.76
CA SER A 21 -21.65 18.65 0.53
C SER A 21 -20.30 19.39 0.58
N ALA A 22 -20.31 20.71 0.39
CA ALA A 22 -19.16 21.59 0.56
C ALA A 22 -18.65 21.70 2.00
N ALA A 23 -19.48 21.44 3.01
CA ALA A 23 -19.10 21.59 4.41
C ALA A 23 -18.46 20.33 5.03
N GLN A 24 -18.61 19.16 4.40
CA GLN A 24 -18.15 17.89 4.97
C GLN A 24 -16.74 17.50 4.49
N HIS A 25 -16.43 17.63 3.19
CA HIS A 25 -15.14 17.24 2.61
C HIS A 25 -14.16 18.41 2.54
N GLN A 26 -12.88 18.13 2.32
CA GLN A 26 -11.85 19.16 2.15
C GLN A 26 -12.14 20.10 0.96
N THR A 27 -12.74 19.57 -0.11
CA THR A 27 -13.16 20.33 -1.28
C THR A 27 -14.61 20.01 -1.62
N ALA A 28 -15.37 21.02 -2.07
CA ALA A 28 -16.75 20.83 -2.51
C ALA A 28 -16.84 19.98 -3.80
N GLU A 29 -15.88 20.21 -4.69
CA GLU A 29 -15.75 19.53 -5.98
C GLU A 29 -14.75 18.37 -5.90
N LEU A 30 -15.02 17.37 -6.73
CA LEU A 30 -14.17 16.21 -6.95
C LEU A 30 -13.70 16.24 -8.41
N THR A 31 -12.45 15.86 -8.67
CA THR A 31 -11.95 15.72 -10.04
C THR A 31 -12.61 14.49 -10.64
N LEU A 32 -13.32 14.61 -11.76
CA LEU A 32 -13.86 13.42 -12.41
C LEU A 32 -12.73 12.50 -12.89
N PRO A 33 -12.80 11.20 -12.60
CA PRO A 33 -11.82 10.24 -13.08
C PRO A 33 -11.91 10.05 -14.60
N TYR A 34 -10.77 9.82 -15.24
CA TYR A 34 -10.75 9.40 -16.65
C TYR A 34 -11.22 7.95 -16.75
N ALA A 35 -12.39 7.76 -17.38
CA ALA A 35 -12.99 6.44 -17.60
C ALA A 35 -12.53 5.78 -18.91
N GLU A 36 -12.22 6.60 -19.92
CA GLU A 36 -11.76 6.17 -21.24
C GLU A 36 -10.29 6.60 -21.49
N GLY A 37 -9.61 7.03 -20.42
CA GLY A 37 -8.21 7.44 -20.49
C GLY A 37 -7.30 6.25 -20.78
N THR A 38 -6.22 6.51 -21.51
CA THR A 38 -5.28 5.45 -21.87
C THR A 38 -4.21 5.30 -20.79
N LEU A 39 -3.87 4.06 -20.46
CA LEU A 39 -2.73 3.72 -19.62
C LEU A 39 -1.77 2.82 -20.42
N PRO A 40 -0.46 2.83 -20.11
CA PRO A 40 0.52 1.97 -20.78
C PRO A 40 0.41 0.49 -20.39
N TYR A 41 -0.69 0.08 -19.76
CA TYR A 41 -0.99 -1.29 -19.37
C TYR A 41 -2.49 -1.48 -19.12
N SER A 42 -2.91 -2.74 -19.14
CA SER A 42 -4.18 -3.19 -18.55
C SER A 42 -3.91 -4.16 -17.41
N LEU A 43 -4.90 -4.34 -16.54
CA LEU A 43 -4.82 -5.22 -15.39
C LEU A 43 -5.95 -6.24 -15.40
N GLU A 44 -5.68 -7.43 -14.88
CA GLU A 44 -6.68 -8.46 -14.59
C GLU A 44 -6.51 -8.95 -13.15
N ILE A 45 -7.63 -9.10 -12.44
CA ILE A 45 -7.65 -9.65 -11.08
C ILE A 45 -8.37 -10.98 -11.12
N ARG A 46 -7.68 -12.05 -10.72
CA ARG A 46 -8.21 -13.42 -10.72
C ARG A 46 -8.25 -13.94 -9.29
N GLU A 47 -9.38 -14.49 -8.86
CA GLU A 47 -9.39 -15.27 -7.61
C GLU A 47 -8.65 -16.58 -7.84
N ILE A 48 -7.70 -16.91 -6.96
CA ILE A 48 -6.97 -18.17 -6.98
C ILE A 48 -7.19 -18.93 -5.66
N SER A 49 -7.08 -20.25 -5.73
CA SER A 49 -7.14 -21.13 -4.56
C SER A 49 -5.75 -21.62 -4.19
N LEU A 50 -5.36 -21.43 -2.92
CA LEU A 50 -4.17 -22.05 -2.33
C LEU A 50 -4.48 -23.37 -1.61
N ALA A 51 -5.65 -23.98 -1.85
CA ALA A 51 -5.96 -25.28 -1.26
C ALA A 51 -4.86 -26.32 -1.63
N PRO A 52 -4.44 -27.17 -0.68
CA PRO A 52 -5.06 -27.43 0.63
C PRO A 52 -4.58 -26.53 1.79
N ALA A 53 -3.77 -25.49 1.56
CA ALA A 53 -3.34 -24.57 2.60
C ALA A 53 -4.52 -24.00 3.39
N VAL A 54 -4.32 -23.80 4.69
CA VAL A 54 -5.28 -23.14 5.58
C VAL A 54 -4.89 -21.67 5.66
N LEU A 55 -5.78 -20.80 5.21
CA LEU A 55 -5.56 -19.35 5.22
C LEU A 55 -6.37 -18.69 6.34
N PRO A 56 -5.81 -17.65 6.99
CA PRO A 56 -6.57 -16.84 7.94
C PRO A 56 -7.56 -15.95 7.21
N ASN A 57 -8.73 -15.71 7.82
CA ASN A 57 -9.55 -14.56 7.48
C ASN A 57 -9.04 -13.40 8.33
N ILE A 58 -8.35 -12.43 7.73
CA ILE A 58 -7.66 -11.37 8.49
C ILE A 58 -7.60 -10.04 7.76
N HIS A 59 -7.57 -8.93 8.50
CA HIS A 59 -7.34 -7.59 7.95
C HIS A 59 -6.53 -6.72 8.91
N SER A 60 -6.06 -5.56 8.44
CA SER A 60 -5.34 -4.57 9.26
C SER A 60 -4.06 -5.12 9.91
N VAL A 61 -3.36 -5.97 9.17
CA VAL A 61 -2.17 -6.70 9.59
C VAL A 61 -0.91 -5.86 9.45
N ALA A 62 0.16 -6.28 10.12
CA ALA A 62 1.52 -6.03 9.66
C ALA A 62 1.92 -7.16 8.71
N ALA A 63 2.50 -6.81 7.56
CA ALA A 63 2.85 -7.76 6.51
C ALA A 63 4.32 -7.63 6.08
N ALA A 64 4.92 -8.76 5.68
CA ALA A 64 6.24 -8.85 5.08
C ALA A 64 6.32 -10.02 4.10
N SER A 65 7.36 -10.04 3.28
CA SER A 65 7.72 -11.19 2.43
C SER A 65 9.15 -11.66 2.72
N TRP A 66 9.36 -12.96 2.82
CA TRP A 66 10.69 -13.57 2.98
C TRP A 66 10.77 -14.86 2.16
N GLU A 67 11.72 -14.95 1.22
CA GLU A 67 11.96 -16.14 0.37
C GLU A 67 10.69 -16.69 -0.29
N GLY A 68 9.85 -15.80 -0.82
CA GLY A 68 8.61 -16.11 -1.52
C GLY A 68 7.42 -16.34 -0.60
N GLU A 69 7.58 -16.20 0.71
CA GLU A 69 6.54 -16.47 1.71
C GLU A 69 5.99 -15.17 2.29
N TRP A 70 4.68 -15.14 2.53
CA TRP A 70 4.00 -14.02 3.16
C TRP A 70 3.95 -14.24 4.67
N ILE A 71 4.36 -13.22 5.41
CA ILE A 71 4.35 -13.22 6.88
C ILE A 71 3.32 -12.20 7.35
N LEU A 72 2.39 -12.65 8.18
CA LEU A 72 1.32 -11.81 8.73
C LEU A 72 1.34 -11.86 10.25
N MET A 73 1.31 -10.69 10.86
CA MET A 73 1.21 -10.47 12.31
C MET A 73 0.22 -9.36 12.59
N ALA A 74 -0.21 -9.20 13.85
CA ALA A 74 -1.20 -8.20 14.24
C ALA A 74 -2.52 -8.36 13.47
N GLY A 75 -3.41 -7.38 13.55
CA GLY A 75 -4.66 -7.35 12.80
C GLY A 75 -5.82 -8.07 13.47
N ARG A 76 -6.92 -8.20 12.72
CA ARG A 76 -8.21 -8.65 13.25
C ARG A 76 -8.89 -9.67 12.36
N THR A 77 -9.71 -10.52 12.97
CA THR A 77 -10.40 -11.65 12.31
C THR A 77 -11.91 -11.44 12.14
N ASN A 78 -12.45 -10.29 12.57
CA ASN A 78 -13.84 -9.88 12.33
C ASN A 78 -13.97 -8.95 11.11
N GLY A 79 -15.19 -8.49 10.80
CA GLY A 79 -15.41 -7.42 9.82
C GLY A 79 -15.26 -6.03 10.45
N LEU A 80 -16.01 -5.07 9.92
CA LEU A 80 -16.13 -3.73 10.48
C LEU A 80 -16.48 -3.80 11.96
N HIS A 81 -15.83 -2.94 12.74
CA HIS A 81 -15.89 -2.96 14.19
C HIS A 81 -17.10 -2.14 14.71
N GLY A 82 -17.50 -2.35 15.97
CA GLY A 82 -18.61 -1.59 16.58
C GLY A 82 -18.24 -0.14 16.92
N MET A 83 -19.20 0.65 17.37
CA MET A 83 -18.97 2.10 17.61
C MET A 83 -18.59 2.45 19.05
N THR A 84 -18.93 1.64 20.06
CA THR A 84 -18.65 1.98 21.46
C THR A 84 -18.39 0.75 22.34
N GLY A 85 -17.78 1.00 23.51
CA GLY A 85 -17.58 -0.01 24.54
C GLY A 85 -16.62 -1.12 24.12
N MET A 86 -16.83 -2.33 24.66
CA MET A 86 -16.04 -3.51 24.28
C MET A 86 -16.28 -3.94 22.83
N ASN A 87 -17.53 -3.82 22.36
CA ASN A 87 -17.92 -4.19 21.01
C ASN A 87 -17.19 -3.39 19.92
N ALA A 88 -16.61 -2.23 20.28
CA ALA A 88 -15.82 -1.45 19.35
C ALA A 88 -14.55 -2.16 18.90
N PHE A 89 -13.83 -2.86 19.78
CA PHE A 89 -12.59 -3.56 19.43
C PHE A 89 -12.40 -4.77 20.34
N ASP A 90 -13.28 -5.76 20.24
CA ASP A 90 -13.21 -6.95 21.11
C ASP A 90 -11.88 -7.73 20.92
N PRO A 91 -11.12 -8.02 22.00
CA PRO A 91 -9.90 -8.83 22.00
C PRO A 91 -10.09 -10.22 21.44
N VAL A 92 -11.31 -10.76 21.49
CA VAL A 92 -11.60 -12.08 20.91
C VAL A 92 -11.30 -12.16 19.41
N TYR A 93 -11.24 -11.00 18.74
CA TYR A 93 -10.92 -10.91 17.32
C TYR A 93 -9.50 -10.38 17.04
N GLU A 94 -8.69 -10.10 18.06
CA GLU A 94 -7.27 -9.76 17.87
C GLU A 94 -6.51 -10.99 17.39
N ASN A 95 -5.72 -10.85 16.33
CA ASN A 95 -4.87 -11.95 15.86
C ASN A 95 -3.65 -12.11 16.80
N ARG A 96 -3.57 -13.27 17.45
CA ARG A 96 -2.46 -13.67 18.35
C ARG A 96 -1.51 -14.68 17.70
N GLU A 97 -1.66 -14.90 16.39
CA GLU A 97 -0.87 -15.86 15.62
C GLU A 97 0.09 -15.13 14.67
N VAL A 98 1.25 -15.73 14.43
CA VAL A 98 2.08 -15.42 13.25
C VAL A 98 1.71 -16.40 12.15
N TRP A 99 1.39 -15.90 10.97
CA TRP A 99 1.11 -16.72 9.79
C TRP A 99 2.26 -16.65 8.79
N VAL A 100 2.63 -17.80 8.23
CA VAL A 100 3.57 -17.93 7.11
C VAL A 100 2.84 -18.66 5.97
N ILE A 101 2.70 -18.00 4.83
CA ILE A 101 1.93 -18.53 3.68
C ILE A 101 2.86 -18.57 2.47
N ASN A 102 3.04 -19.75 1.88
CA ASN A 102 3.79 -19.90 0.64
C ASN A 102 2.79 -20.06 -0.53
N PRO A 103 2.58 -19.00 -1.36
CA PRO A 103 1.63 -19.04 -2.47
C PRO A 103 2.08 -19.98 -3.59
N THR A 104 3.38 -20.21 -3.75
CA THR A 104 3.94 -21.06 -4.81
C THR A 104 3.77 -22.54 -4.48
N THR A 105 4.15 -22.96 -3.27
CA THR A 105 4.00 -24.37 -2.83
C THR A 105 2.60 -24.69 -2.32
N ARG A 106 1.75 -23.66 -2.14
CA ARG A 106 0.39 -23.77 -1.58
C ARG A 106 0.41 -24.43 -0.19
N GLN A 107 1.32 -23.96 0.65
CA GLN A 107 1.49 -24.38 2.03
C GLN A 107 1.31 -23.17 2.96
N SER A 108 0.93 -23.45 4.20
CA SER A 108 0.74 -22.44 5.23
C SER A 108 1.10 -23.03 6.59
N TRP A 109 1.73 -22.22 7.43
CA TRP A 109 2.02 -22.51 8.82
C TRP A 109 1.52 -21.35 9.67
N HIS A 110 1.14 -21.65 10.90
CA HIS A 110 0.85 -20.61 11.88
C HIS A 110 1.25 -21.08 13.26
N LYS A 111 1.57 -20.12 14.12
CA LYS A 111 1.91 -20.40 15.51
C LYS A 111 1.49 -19.26 16.42
N SER A 112 0.94 -19.64 17.58
CA SER A 112 0.46 -18.71 18.59
C SER A 112 1.60 -18.03 19.33
N LEU A 113 1.58 -16.70 19.40
CA LEU A 113 2.46 -15.91 20.26
C LEU A 113 2.08 -16.04 21.74
N GLU A 114 0.88 -16.51 22.05
CA GLU A 114 0.35 -16.60 23.41
C GLU A 114 0.41 -18.00 24.00
N THR A 115 -0.08 -18.99 23.25
CA THR A 115 -0.29 -20.34 23.78
C THR A 115 0.88 -21.29 23.50
N SER A 116 1.85 -20.87 22.68
CA SER A 116 3.08 -21.64 22.49
C SER A 116 4.00 -21.46 23.70
N GLY A 117 4.36 -22.56 24.37
CA GLY A 117 5.40 -22.56 25.41
C GLY A 117 6.77 -22.10 24.89
N ALA A 118 6.99 -22.20 23.57
CA ALA A 118 8.17 -21.69 22.86
C ALA A 118 8.01 -20.25 22.37
N SER A 119 6.96 -19.52 22.75
CA SER A 119 6.89 -18.08 22.47
C SER A 119 7.94 -17.32 23.28
N GLY A 120 7.97 -17.54 24.60
CA GLY A 120 8.87 -16.82 25.52
C GLY A 120 8.57 -15.31 25.65
N LEU A 121 7.47 -14.82 25.05
CA LEU A 121 7.03 -13.43 25.17
C LEU A 121 6.17 -13.24 26.42
N SER A 122 6.23 -12.05 27.01
CA SER A 122 5.32 -11.65 28.08
C SER A 122 3.92 -11.31 27.53
N ALA A 123 2.92 -11.31 28.41
CA ALA A 123 1.54 -10.94 28.04
C ALA A 123 1.45 -9.55 27.40
N ASP A 124 2.20 -8.56 27.91
CA ASP A 124 2.24 -7.20 27.37
C ASP A 124 2.89 -7.15 25.98
N GLN A 125 3.92 -7.97 25.72
CA GLN A 125 4.54 -8.05 24.41
C GLN A 125 3.56 -8.62 23.38
N VAL A 126 2.89 -9.73 23.73
CA VAL A 126 1.83 -10.33 22.89
C VAL A 126 0.72 -9.33 22.61
N ASP A 127 0.21 -8.63 23.64
CA ASP A 127 -0.87 -7.65 23.47
C ASP A 127 -0.51 -6.54 22.48
N SER A 128 0.74 -6.06 22.48
CA SER A 128 1.20 -5.06 21.50
C SER A 128 1.32 -5.61 20.07
N LEU A 129 1.75 -6.87 19.93
CA LEU A 129 1.90 -7.57 18.63
C LEU A 129 0.56 -8.00 18.03
N SER A 130 -0.51 -7.96 18.81
CA SER A 130 -1.88 -8.32 18.42
C SER A 130 -2.78 -7.11 18.16
N SER A 131 -2.21 -5.92 18.11
CA SER A 131 -2.92 -4.67 17.84
C SER A 131 -3.48 -4.60 16.42
N THR A 132 -4.38 -3.64 16.16
CA THR A 132 -4.92 -3.38 14.82
C THR A 132 -4.44 -2.04 14.28
N ASN A 133 -4.41 -1.89 12.94
CA ASN A 133 -3.94 -0.71 12.23
C ASN A 133 -2.57 -0.23 12.75
N THR A 134 -1.70 -1.19 13.06
CA THR A 134 -0.29 -0.93 13.38
C THR A 134 0.44 -0.42 12.14
N GLN A 135 1.44 0.42 12.33
CA GLN A 135 2.28 0.85 11.22
C GLN A 135 3.41 -0.14 11.07
N TYR A 136 3.83 -0.41 9.84
CA TYR A 136 4.88 -1.38 9.58
C TYR A 136 5.68 -1.07 8.33
N HIS A 137 6.92 -1.51 8.31
CA HIS A 137 7.80 -1.43 7.15
C HIS A 137 8.81 -2.58 7.21
N GLN A 138 9.05 -3.24 6.08
CA GLN A 138 10.11 -4.24 5.97
C GLN A 138 11.39 -3.60 5.45
N GLN A 139 12.49 -3.77 6.18
CA GLN A 139 13.84 -3.42 5.73
C GLN A 139 14.70 -4.69 5.70
N GLY A 140 14.96 -5.20 4.51
CA GLY A 140 15.71 -6.44 4.32
C GLY A 140 15.04 -7.60 5.09
N GLU A 141 15.80 -8.19 6.02
CA GLU A 141 15.36 -9.33 6.84
C GLU A 141 14.55 -8.92 8.08
N THR A 142 14.29 -7.63 8.30
CA THR A 142 13.61 -7.13 9.50
C THR A 142 12.26 -6.52 9.15
N LEU A 143 11.19 -7.02 9.77
CA LEU A 143 9.89 -6.35 9.80
C LEU A 143 9.84 -5.43 11.02
N VAL A 144 9.73 -4.13 10.78
CA VAL A 144 9.55 -3.10 11.81
C VAL A 144 8.06 -2.85 11.99
N ILE A 145 7.58 -2.90 13.24
CA ILE A 145 6.17 -2.67 13.60
C ILE A 145 6.12 -1.58 14.67
N ALA A 146 5.34 -0.53 14.45
CA ALA A 146 5.18 0.60 15.36
C ALA A 146 3.71 0.82 15.73
N GLY A 147 3.47 0.98 17.04
CA GLY A 147 2.19 1.40 17.57
C GLY A 147 1.06 0.38 17.40
N GLY A 148 -0.06 0.84 16.86
CA GLY A 148 -1.32 0.09 16.76
C GLY A 148 -2.23 0.29 17.97
N TYR A 149 -3.50 -0.07 17.82
CA TYR A 149 -4.52 0.03 18.87
C TYR A 149 -5.05 -1.34 19.26
N GLY A 150 -5.20 -1.60 20.55
CA GLY A 150 -5.68 -2.89 21.04
C GLY A 150 -5.87 -2.91 22.55
N TYR A 151 -6.36 -4.03 23.07
CA TYR A 151 -6.59 -4.22 24.49
C TYR A 151 -5.31 -4.64 25.20
N ARG A 152 -4.99 -3.96 26.31
CA ARG A 152 -3.84 -4.27 27.14
C ARG A 152 -4.31 -4.84 28.47
N ARG A 153 -4.04 -6.13 28.70
CA ARG A 153 -4.52 -6.86 29.88
C ARG A 153 -4.06 -6.28 31.20
N SER A 154 -2.80 -5.84 31.28
CA SER A 154 -2.20 -5.27 32.49
C SER A 154 -2.89 -4.00 33.00
N VAL A 155 -3.66 -3.31 32.14
CA VAL A 155 -4.47 -2.13 32.52
C VAL A 155 -5.97 -2.34 32.32
N SER A 156 -6.38 -3.53 31.85
CA SER A 156 -7.78 -3.90 31.58
C SER A 156 -8.56 -2.88 30.72
N ASP A 157 -7.86 -2.26 29.77
CA ASP A 157 -8.42 -1.25 28.87
C ASP A 157 -7.68 -1.26 27.52
N HIS A 158 -8.28 -0.60 26.53
CA HIS A 158 -7.63 -0.36 25.25
C HIS A 158 -6.66 0.81 25.31
N ARG A 159 -5.66 0.76 24.45
CA ARG A 159 -4.76 1.89 24.22
C ARG A 159 -4.19 1.84 22.82
N THR A 160 -3.69 2.98 22.38
CA THR A 160 -2.64 2.98 21.37
C THR A 160 -1.31 2.60 22.03
N TYR A 161 -0.64 1.60 21.50
CA TYR A 161 0.66 1.13 21.98
C TYR A 161 1.75 2.14 21.61
N ASP A 162 2.76 2.26 22.46
CA ASP A 162 3.97 3.07 22.25
C ASP A 162 5.17 2.17 21.86
N THR A 163 4.88 0.95 21.43
CA THR A 163 5.88 -0.08 21.15
C THR A 163 6.44 0.06 19.74
N LEU A 164 7.77 -0.04 19.62
CA LEU A 164 8.47 -0.31 18.36
C LEU A 164 9.07 -1.71 18.44
N SER A 165 8.71 -2.56 17.49
CA SER A 165 9.16 -3.95 17.40
C SER A 165 10.03 -4.15 16.16
N ALA A 166 11.16 -4.84 16.32
CA ALA A 166 11.91 -5.43 15.22
C ALA A 166 11.70 -6.94 15.24
N VAL A 167 11.23 -7.49 14.12
CA VAL A 167 10.99 -8.92 13.93
C VAL A 167 11.99 -9.44 12.90
N ASN A 168 12.87 -10.35 13.30
CA ASN A 168 13.78 -11.06 12.40
C ASN A 168 12.99 -12.09 11.57
N LEU A 169 12.85 -11.83 10.26
CA LEU A 169 12.04 -12.64 9.35
C LEU A 169 12.57 -14.07 9.19
N PRO A 170 13.88 -14.32 8.94
CA PRO A 170 14.39 -15.68 8.80
C PRO A 170 14.10 -16.54 10.04
N GLY A 171 14.39 -15.98 11.23
CA GLY A 171 14.22 -16.66 12.51
C GLY A 171 12.75 -16.89 12.87
N ILE A 172 11.88 -15.89 12.68
CA ILE A 172 10.45 -16.06 12.99
C ILE A 172 9.78 -17.06 12.02
N VAL A 173 10.17 -17.05 10.73
CA VAL A 173 9.66 -18.02 9.74
C VAL A 173 10.08 -19.44 10.10
N ALA A 174 11.36 -19.64 10.43
CA ALA A 174 11.86 -20.93 10.89
C ALA A 174 11.11 -21.40 12.15
N TRP A 175 10.95 -20.52 13.14
CA TRP A 175 10.21 -20.81 14.37
C TRP A 175 8.75 -21.20 14.11
N VAL A 176 8.03 -20.49 13.24
CA VAL A 176 6.62 -20.83 12.93
C VAL A 176 6.50 -22.20 12.27
N LYS A 177 7.45 -22.57 11.41
CA LYS A 177 7.42 -23.83 10.65
C LYS A 177 7.78 -25.07 11.47
N GLU A 178 8.50 -24.91 12.58
CA GLU A 178 8.80 -26.01 13.49
C GLU A 178 7.52 -26.54 14.16
N ALA A 179 7.45 -27.84 14.42
CA ALA A 179 6.31 -28.44 15.11
C ALA A 179 6.19 -27.89 16.55
N ALA A 180 4.97 -27.67 17.02
CA ALA A 180 4.72 -27.18 18.37
C ALA A 180 5.33 -28.14 19.41
N GLY A 181 6.17 -27.62 20.30
CA GLY A 181 6.90 -28.39 21.32
C GLY A 181 8.25 -28.97 20.86
N ALA A 182 8.62 -28.78 19.59
CA ALA A 182 9.90 -29.22 19.02
C ALA A 182 10.79 -28.06 18.58
N GLU A 183 10.47 -26.83 18.99
CA GLU A 183 11.17 -25.64 18.53
C GLU A 183 12.63 -25.58 19.02
N THR A 184 13.53 -25.19 18.12
CA THR A 184 14.97 -25.01 18.44
C THR A 184 15.30 -23.63 18.99
N SER A 185 14.36 -22.68 18.87
CA SER A 185 14.45 -21.31 19.38
C SER A 185 13.10 -20.82 19.88
N MET A 186 13.08 -19.68 20.59
CA MET A 186 11.84 -19.05 21.02
C MET A 186 11.46 -17.88 20.10
N ALA A 187 10.16 -17.54 19.99
CA ALA A 187 9.74 -16.33 19.27
C ALA A 187 10.41 -15.06 19.83
N SER A 188 10.56 -15.00 21.15
CA SER A 188 11.27 -13.91 21.86
C SER A 188 12.75 -13.80 21.50
N ALA A 189 13.38 -14.79 20.84
CA ALA A 189 14.72 -14.66 20.29
C ALA A 189 14.73 -13.84 18.99
N HIS A 190 13.60 -13.82 18.28
CA HIS A 190 13.44 -13.20 16.96
C HIS A 190 12.61 -11.92 16.98
N ILE A 191 12.03 -11.56 18.12
CA ILE A 191 11.21 -10.36 18.31
C ILE A 191 11.81 -9.53 19.43
N ARG A 192 12.23 -8.30 19.09
CA ARG A 192 12.76 -7.32 20.04
C ARG A 192 11.88 -6.08 20.06
N GLN A 193 11.64 -5.55 21.25
CA GLN A 193 10.73 -4.42 21.44
C GLN A 193 11.35 -3.35 22.34
N ILE A 194 11.10 -2.09 22.00
CA ILE A 194 11.30 -0.93 22.87
C ILE A 194 9.97 -0.19 23.03
N SER A 195 9.83 0.60 24.10
CA SER A 195 8.67 1.46 24.33
C SER A 195 9.09 2.92 24.31
N ASP A 196 8.41 3.73 23.51
CA ASP A 196 8.60 5.18 23.44
C ASP A 196 7.30 5.86 22.96
N PRO A 197 6.74 6.84 23.70
CA PRO A 197 5.53 7.57 23.30
C PRO A 197 5.57 8.19 21.90
N TYR A 198 6.75 8.38 21.32
CA TYR A 198 6.94 8.82 19.93
C TYR A 198 6.24 7.91 18.91
N PHE A 199 6.22 6.60 19.19
CA PHE A 199 5.61 5.57 18.34
C PHE A 199 4.14 5.31 18.67
N GLN A 200 3.54 6.11 19.57
CA GLN A 200 2.15 5.95 19.95
C GLN A 200 1.19 6.47 18.87
N VAL A 201 1.00 5.66 17.82
CA VAL A 201 0.18 5.95 16.64
C VAL A 201 -0.59 4.71 16.20
N THR A 202 -1.82 4.90 15.74
CA THR A 202 -2.65 3.89 15.07
C THR A 202 -3.25 4.49 13.81
N GLY A 203 -3.42 3.68 12.76
CA GLY A 203 -3.98 4.15 11.49
C GLY A 203 -3.11 5.17 10.77
N GLY A 204 -1.81 5.26 11.08
CA GLY A 204 -0.84 5.97 10.24
C GLY A 204 -0.21 5.03 9.21
N ALA A 205 0.92 5.43 8.65
CA ALA A 205 1.80 4.55 7.88
C ALA A 205 3.25 4.70 8.34
N LEU A 206 4.08 3.68 8.09
CA LEU A 206 5.53 3.74 8.32
C LEU A 206 6.23 3.48 6.99
N GLU A 207 6.93 4.49 6.48
CA GLU A 207 7.77 4.32 5.29
C GLU A 207 9.21 4.69 5.60
N LYS A 208 10.15 4.04 4.92
CA LYS A 208 11.56 4.39 5.00
C LYS A 208 11.95 5.11 3.71
N LEU A 209 12.43 6.34 3.85
CA LEU A 209 12.89 7.18 2.74
C LEU A 209 14.35 7.51 2.99
N GLY A 210 15.26 6.97 2.16
CA GLY A 210 16.69 7.03 2.40
C GLY A 210 17.09 6.31 3.69
N THR A 211 17.69 7.02 4.64
CA THR A 211 18.15 6.46 5.93
C THR A 211 17.10 6.55 7.04
N GLU A 212 16.06 7.37 6.88
CA GLU A 212 15.09 7.68 7.94
C GLU A 212 13.78 6.92 7.73
N PHE A 213 13.24 6.40 8.83
CA PHE A 213 11.84 6.01 8.92
C PHE A 213 10.97 7.24 9.13
N GLN A 214 9.79 7.23 8.53
CA GLN A 214 8.80 8.29 8.58
C GLN A 214 7.44 7.71 8.97
N LEU A 215 7.01 8.05 10.18
CA LEU A 215 5.70 7.72 10.71
C LEU A 215 4.73 8.83 10.28
N VAL A 216 3.89 8.50 9.30
CA VAL A 216 3.02 9.44 8.57
C VAL A 216 1.63 9.45 9.20
N PHE A 217 1.26 10.61 9.74
CA PHE A 217 -0.08 10.95 10.24
C PHE A 217 -0.60 9.94 11.29
N GLY A 218 -1.89 9.57 11.22
CA GLY A 218 -2.53 8.70 12.18
C GLY A 218 -2.98 9.42 13.45
N GLN A 219 -3.36 8.64 14.44
CA GLN A 219 -3.97 9.12 15.67
C GLN A 219 -3.60 8.26 16.87
N LYS A 220 -4.00 8.68 18.06
CA LYS A 220 -3.91 7.87 19.28
C LYS A 220 -5.17 7.96 20.12
N TYR A 221 -5.42 6.90 20.87
CA TYR A 221 -6.51 6.78 21.82
C TYR A 221 -5.96 6.52 23.22
N ALA A 222 -6.53 7.24 24.18
CA ALA A 222 -6.46 6.88 25.60
C ALA A 222 -7.76 6.16 25.98
N GLY A 223 -7.67 4.86 26.23
CA GLY A 223 -8.82 4.02 26.58
C GLY A 223 -9.67 3.57 25.39
N ARG A 224 -10.82 2.96 25.69
CA ARG A 224 -11.79 2.45 24.71
C ARG A 224 -12.21 3.49 23.66
N TYR A 225 -12.37 3.03 22.43
CA TYR A 225 -12.81 3.82 21.29
C TYR A 225 -14.17 4.49 21.55
N ARG A 226 -14.18 5.81 21.37
CA ARG A 226 -15.39 6.65 21.38
C ARG A 226 -15.30 7.58 20.16
N PRO A 227 -16.06 7.31 19.09
CA PRO A 227 -16.07 8.11 17.88
C PRO A 227 -16.18 9.61 18.21
N ASN A 228 -15.35 10.43 17.55
CA ASN A 228 -15.34 11.88 17.68
C ASN A 228 -15.04 12.44 19.07
N PHE A 229 -14.62 11.60 20.03
CA PHE A 229 -14.41 12.02 21.41
C PHE A 229 -12.94 11.89 21.86
N ASN A 230 -12.31 10.72 21.71
CA ASN A 230 -10.99 10.45 22.29
C ASN A 230 -9.89 10.10 21.29
N GLY A 231 -10.13 10.26 19.99
CA GLY A 231 -9.11 10.11 18.95
C GLY A 231 -8.33 11.41 18.76
N VAL A 232 -7.05 11.41 19.14
CA VAL A 232 -6.16 12.57 18.97
C VAL A 232 -5.25 12.32 17.77
N TYR A 233 -5.47 13.06 16.68
CA TYR A 233 -4.64 12.99 15.47
C TYR A 233 -3.26 13.57 15.70
N THR A 234 -2.24 12.94 15.15
CA THR A 234 -0.86 13.43 15.24
C THR A 234 -0.68 14.71 14.46
N ARG A 235 -1.28 14.78 13.24
CA ARG A 235 -1.16 15.90 12.28
C ARG A 235 0.27 16.17 11.81
N GLN A 236 1.11 15.14 11.89
CA GLN A 236 2.56 15.26 11.75
C GLN A 236 3.13 14.11 10.91
N VAL A 237 4.24 14.40 10.26
CA VAL A 237 5.21 13.37 9.90
C VAL A 237 6.29 13.34 10.98
N ARG A 238 6.52 12.15 11.53
CA ARG A 238 7.51 11.91 12.58
C ARG A 238 8.64 11.06 12.01
N ARG A 239 9.82 11.64 11.87
CA ARG A 239 11.01 10.94 11.37
C ARG A 239 11.90 10.45 12.50
N PHE A 240 12.64 9.38 12.23
CA PHE A 240 13.65 8.81 13.12
C PHE A 240 14.60 7.90 12.33
N GLU A 241 15.83 7.79 12.79
CA GLU A 241 16.75 6.74 12.33
C GLU A 241 16.62 5.52 13.26
N MET A 242 16.77 4.33 12.70
CA MET A 242 16.74 3.09 13.46
C MET A 242 17.83 2.15 12.95
N GLY A 243 18.57 1.57 13.88
CA GLY A 243 19.43 0.41 13.66
C GLY A 243 19.08 -0.71 14.63
N LEU A 244 19.85 -1.80 14.56
CA LEU A 244 19.83 -2.88 15.54
C LEU A 244 21.17 -2.93 16.27
N ASP A 245 21.15 -3.18 17.58
CA ASP A 245 22.38 -3.48 18.33
C ASP A 245 22.87 -4.92 18.06
N ALA A 246 24.01 -5.30 18.65
CA ALA A 246 24.59 -6.65 18.49
C ALA A 246 23.68 -7.80 19.00
N SER A 247 22.64 -7.48 19.80
CA SER A 247 21.65 -8.43 20.31
C SER A 247 20.32 -8.37 19.52
N GLY A 248 20.27 -7.58 18.45
CA GLY A 248 19.11 -7.37 17.61
C GLY A 248 18.07 -6.38 18.15
N ASN A 249 18.35 -5.63 19.24
CA ASN A 249 17.39 -4.68 19.77
C ASN A 249 17.29 -3.42 18.90
N PRO A 250 16.08 -2.87 18.69
CA PRO A 250 15.92 -1.55 18.08
C PRO A 250 16.70 -0.48 18.83
N VAL A 251 17.56 0.25 18.12
CA VAL A 251 18.24 1.44 18.62
C VAL A 251 17.75 2.65 17.84
N VAL A 252 17.11 3.59 18.54
CA VAL A 252 16.61 4.84 17.97
C VAL A 252 17.27 6.01 18.70
N PRO A 253 18.31 6.64 18.12
CA PRO A 253 18.97 7.79 18.73
C PRO A 253 17.96 8.91 19.00
N ALA A 254 17.92 9.43 20.22
CA ALA A 254 16.99 10.50 20.60
C ALA A 254 17.11 11.75 19.70
N ALA A 255 18.35 12.07 19.27
CA ALA A 255 18.63 13.20 18.39
C ALA A 255 18.10 13.03 16.95
N SER A 256 17.83 11.81 16.50
CA SER A 256 17.24 11.54 15.17
C SER A 256 15.73 11.77 15.13
N LYS A 257 15.06 11.78 16.29
CA LYS A 257 13.60 11.94 16.37
C LYS A 257 13.23 13.39 16.11
N MET A 258 12.53 13.62 15.01
CA MET A 258 12.03 14.94 14.65
C MET A 258 10.61 14.84 14.09
N ALA A 259 9.74 15.74 14.54
CA ALA A 259 8.38 15.83 14.02
C ALA A 259 8.20 17.15 13.27
N THR A 260 7.44 17.12 12.17
CA THR A 260 6.94 18.35 11.56
C THR A 260 6.06 19.12 12.54
N PRO A 261 5.85 20.43 12.35
CA PRO A 261 4.75 21.13 13.00
C PRO A 261 3.43 20.38 12.75
N ALA A 262 2.54 20.41 13.75
CA ALA A 262 1.21 19.84 13.60
C ALA A 262 0.36 20.76 12.70
N ASP A 263 -0.25 20.20 11.66
CA ASP A 263 -1.08 20.92 10.70
C ASP A 263 -2.42 20.19 10.47
N ASP A 264 -3.53 20.92 10.55
CA ASP A 264 -4.87 20.34 10.38
C ASP A 264 -5.10 19.79 8.97
N ALA A 265 -4.37 20.27 7.96
CA ALA A 265 -4.37 19.69 6.61
C ALA A 265 -3.93 18.20 6.59
N TYR A 266 -3.23 17.75 7.64
CA TYR A 266 -2.66 16.42 7.80
C TYR A 266 -3.41 15.56 8.82
N ARG A 267 -4.63 15.97 9.22
CA ARG A 267 -5.50 15.24 10.15
C ARG A 267 -6.14 14.01 9.47
N ARG A 268 -5.36 12.96 9.22
CA ARG A 268 -5.82 11.76 8.48
C ARG A 268 -5.42 10.47 9.17
N ARG A 269 -6.19 9.42 8.92
CA ARG A 269 -5.94 8.05 9.39
C ARG A 269 -6.42 7.01 8.40
N ASP A 270 -6.00 5.78 8.64
CA ASP A 270 -6.41 4.56 7.93
C ASP A 270 -6.35 4.78 6.41
N LEU A 271 -5.18 5.23 5.96
CA LEU A 271 -4.98 5.96 4.71
C LEU A 271 -4.06 5.22 3.74
N ASN A 272 -4.18 5.55 2.46
CA ASN A 272 -3.28 5.04 1.44
C ASN A 272 -2.01 5.89 1.38
N VAL A 273 -0.91 5.37 1.95
CA VAL A 273 0.44 5.88 1.73
C VAL A 273 1.16 4.94 0.77
N VAL A 274 1.70 5.48 -0.31
CA VAL A 274 2.41 4.72 -1.35
C VAL A 274 3.82 5.28 -1.54
N PRO A 275 4.87 4.44 -1.50
CA PRO A 275 6.19 4.86 -1.96
C PRO A 275 6.14 5.18 -3.44
N ILE A 276 6.84 6.26 -3.81
CA ILE A 276 7.06 6.69 -5.18
C ILE A 276 8.55 7.00 -5.37
N VAL A 277 8.97 7.18 -6.61
CA VAL A 277 10.28 7.76 -6.91
C VAL A 277 10.13 8.97 -7.82
N ARG A 278 11.09 9.89 -7.72
CA ARG A 278 11.24 11.04 -8.61
C ARG A 278 12.59 10.96 -9.29
N ARG A 279 12.63 11.04 -10.61
CA ARG A 279 13.89 11.16 -11.33
C ARG A 279 14.61 12.47 -10.97
N THR A 280 15.89 12.38 -10.63
CA THR A 280 16.80 13.53 -10.41
C THR A 280 17.87 13.64 -11.49
N GLY A 281 18.12 12.55 -12.22
CA GLY A 281 19.08 12.45 -13.30
C GLY A 281 18.86 11.17 -14.12
N LEU A 282 19.66 10.95 -15.16
CA LEU A 282 19.61 9.70 -15.92
C LEU A 282 20.01 8.52 -15.03
N GLY A 283 19.10 7.56 -14.87
CA GLY A 283 19.25 6.43 -13.95
C GLY A 283 19.24 6.78 -12.45
N GLU A 284 19.01 8.05 -12.08
CA GLU A 284 19.03 8.50 -10.68
C GLU A 284 17.62 8.83 -10.19
N PHE A 285 17.24 8.24 -9.06
CA PHE A 285 15.90 8.32 -8.48
C PHE A 285 15.98 8.68 -7.00
N GLU A 286 15.13 9.62 -6.59
CA GLU A 286 14.93 9.99 -5.19
C GLU A 286 13.61 9.38 -4.68
N GLU A 287 13.68 8.68 -3.55
CA GLU A 287 12.51 8.12 -2.87
C GLU A 287 11.65 9.21 -2.24
N ALA A 288 10.34 9.06 -2.38
CA ALA A 288 9.33 9.85 -1.70
C ALA A 288 8.12 8.95 -1.36
N ALA A 289 7.14 9.48 -0.66
CA ALA A 289 5.85 8.83 -0.48
C ALA A 289 4.70 9.78 -0.80
N MET A 290 3.62 9.26 -1.35
CA MET A 290 2.38 10.00 -1.56
C MET A 290 1.35 9.49 -0.56
N VAL A 291 0.84 10.39 0.28
CA VAL A 291 -0.40 10.16 1.01
C VAL A 291 -1.53 10.55 0.09
N LEU A 292 -2.34 9.59 -0.31
CA LEU A 292 -3.49 9.83 -1.18
C LEU A 292 -4.67 10.37 -0.35
N SER A 293 -5.87 10.31 -0.91
CA SER A 293 -7.11 10.64 -0.19
C SER A 293 -7.21 9.91 1.17
N GLY A 294 -7.98 10.47 2.10
CA GLY A 294 -8.05 9.94 3.47
C GLY A 294 -9.29 10.36 4.24
N VAL A 295 -9.53 9.66 5.35
CA VAL A 295 -10.58 9.97 6.33
C VAL A 295 -9.98 10.38 7.67
N PHE A 296 -10.70 11.06 8.57
CA PHE A 296 -11.90 11.86 8.36
C PHE A 296 -11.52 13.33 8.54
N THR A 297 -12.15 14.23 7.78
CA THR A 297 -12.12 15.67 8.11
C THR A 297 -12.81 15.91 9.46
N PRO A 298 -12.66 17.09 10.10
CA PRO A 298 -13.37 17.40 11.35
C PRO A 298 -14.89 17.22 11.24
N GLU A 299 -15.46 17.41 10.05
CA GLU A 299 -16.89 17.27 9.75
C GLU A 299 -17.29 15.85 9.32
N ASN A 300 -16.40 14.86 9.46
CA ASN A 300 -16.59 13.45 9.07
C ASN A 300 -16.66 13.20 7.55
N GLY A 301 -16.00 14.02 6.74
CA GLY A 301 -15.85 13.81 5.31
C GLY A 301 -14.45 13.34 4.93
N VAL A 302 -14.07 13.68 3.71
CA VAL A 302 -12.89 13.14 3.02
C VAL A 302 -11.87 14.22 2.74
N TRP A 303 -10.60 13.92 3.00
CA TRP A 303 -9.46 14.66 2.51
C TRP A 303 -9.23 14.29 1.05
N THR A 304 -9.40 15.24 0.15
CA THR A 304 -9.41 15.01 -1.30
C THR A 304 -8.04 15.27 -1.93
N LEU A 305 -7.16 16.02 -1.28
CA LEU A 305 -5.84 16.35 -1.82
C LEU A 305 -4.76 15.36 -1.37
N PRO A 306 -4.02 14.77 -2.32
CA PRO A 306 -2.79 14.05 -2.02
C PRO A 306 -1.73 14.94 -1.38
N VAL A 307 -0.90 14.36 -0.53
CA VAL A 307 0.21 15.03 0.17
C VAL A 307 1.50 14.28 -0.13
N LEU A 308 2.46 14.99 -0.70
CA LEU A 308 3.79 14.48 -0.99
C LEU A 308 4.66 14.59 0.27
N ILE A 309 5.27 13.46 0.62
CA ILE A 309 6.24 13.30 1.69
C ILE A 309 7.62 13.03 1.08
N GLY A 310 8.57 13.93 1.30
CA GLY A 310 9.94 13.80 0.82
C GLY A 310 10.92 13.35 1.89
N GLN A 311 12.19 13.22 1.51
CA GLN A 311 13.27 12.95 2.45
C GLN A 311 13.35 14.06 3.51
N GLY A 312 13.84 13.72 4.71
CA GLY A 312 13.88 14.64 5.84
C GLY A 312 12.50 15.00 6.42
N GLY A 313 11.44 14.30 6.03
CA GLY A 313 10.06 14.56 6.47
C GLY A 313 9.47 15.85 5.88
N SER A 314 9.97 16.32 4.73
CA SER A 314 9.36 17.46 4.04
C SER A 314 7.94 17.10 3.60
N VAL A 315 6.99 18.00 3.82
CA VAL A 315 5.58 17.78 3.48
C VAL A 315 5.11 18.88 2.55
N SER A 316 4.46 18.51 1.46
CA SER A 316 3.83 19.47 0.54
C SER A 316 2.48 18.96 0.04
N MET A 317 1.51 19.86 -0.06
CA MET A 317 0.18 19.61 -0.59
C MET A 317 -0.12 20.72 -1.60
N GLN A 318 -0.81 20.41 -2.69
CA GLN A 318 -1.28 21.44 -3.61
C GLN A 318 -2.37 22.31 -2.92
N ASP A 319 -2.67 23.47 -3.50
CA ASP A 319 -3.72 24.34 -2.97
C ASP A 319 -5.10 23.72 -3.22
N PRO A 320 -5.94 23.48 -2.19
CA PRO A 320 -7.29 22.97 -2.37
C PRO A 320 -8.21 23.90 -3.20
N GLY A 321 -7.89 25.19 -3.29
CA GLY A 321 -8.61 26.17 -4.10
C GLY A 321 -8.18 26.21 -5.57
N ASP A 322 -7.04 25.61 -5.93
CA ASP A 322 -6.58 25.58 -7.32
C ASP A 322 -7.36 24.55 -8.14
N GLN A 323 -7.89 24.97 -9.29
CA GLN A 323 -8.61 24.10 -10.22
C GLN A 323 -7.74 22.98 -10.78
N ALA A 324 -6.42 23.20 -10.92
CA ALA A 324 -5.48 22.19 -11.40
C ALA A 324 -5.15 21.10 -10.37
N SER A 325 -5.40 21.35 -9.08
CA SER A 325 -5.17 20.37 -8.03
C SER A 325 -6.07 19.16 -8.19
N LEU A 326 -5.53 17.95 -8.04
CA LEU A 326 -6.34 16.74 -7.99
C LEU A 326 -7.19 16.74 -6.71
N LYS A 327 -8.52 16.67 -6.88
CA LYS A 327 -9.48 16.37 -5.80
C LYS A 327 -9.87 14.89 -5.92
N GLN A 328 -9.03 14.01 -5.39
CA GLN A 328 -9.18 12.57 -5.47
C GLN A 328 -10.48 12.12 -4.81
N ALA A 329 -11.17 11.18 -5.46
CA ALA A 329 -12.45 10.64 -5.02
C ALA A 329 -12.47 9.12 -4.86
N PHE A 330 -11.47 8.46 -5.43
CA PHE A 330 -11.32 7.02 -5.39
C PHE A 330 -10.46 6.56 -4.22
N GLN A 331 -10.80 5.40 -3.65
CA GLN A 331 -10.03 4.70 -2.62
C GLN A 331 -9.51 5.62 -1.51
N ILE A 332 -10.45 6.11 -0.72
CA ILE A 332 -10.24 7.13 0.31
C ILE A 332 -9.79 6.55 1.67
N TYR A 333 -9.66 5.22 1.74
CA TYR A 333 -9.34 4.45 2.94
C TYR A 333 -8.33 3.36 2.55
N HIS A 334 -7.50 2.91 3.50
CA HIS A 334 -6.46 1.91 3.27
C HIS A 334 -7.00 0.71 2.48
N CYS A 335 -6.34 0.43 1.37
CA CYS A 335 -6.56 -0.77 0.57
C CYS A 335 -5.23 -1.39 0.11
N ALA A 336 -5.33 -2.55 -0.53
CA ALA A 336 -4.21 -3.11 -1.27
C ALA A 336 -3.83 -2.14 -2.40
N LYS A 337 -2.53 -1.96 -2.60
CA LYS A 337 -1.98 -0.93 -3.49
C LYS A 337 -0.57 -1.29 -3.96
N THR A 338 -0.21 -0.80 -5.13
CA THR A 338 1.14 -0.96 -5.69
C THR A 338 1.54 0.24 -6.52
N THR A 339 2.83 0.45 -6.68
CA THR A 339 3.38 1.57 -7.46
C THR A 339 4.22 1.05 -8.61
N LEU A 340 3.95 1.57 -9.81
CA LEU A 340 4.72 1.32 -11.03
C LEU A 340 5.36 2.62 -11.49
N TYR A 341 6.57 2.56 -12.02
CA TYR A 341 7.24 3.72 -12.59
C TYR A 341 7.63 3.47 -14.06
N GLN A 342 7.23 4.37 -14.94
CA GLN A 342 7.57 4.38 -16.36
C GLN A 342 8.69 5.40 -16.62
N ARG A 343 9.89 4.90 -16.87
CA ARG A 343 11.12 5.68 -17.04
C ARG A 343 11.22 6.46 -18.34
N ALA A 344 10.49 6.05 -19.37
CA ALA A 344 10.52 6.69 -20.69
C ALA A 344 9.80 8.05 -20.71
N ASN A 345 8.77 8.23 -19.90
CA ASN A 345 7.97 9.45 -19.80
C ASN A 345 7.90 10.04 -18.38
N ASP A 346 8.61 9.43 -17.42
CA ASP A 346 8.66 9.83 -16.01
C ASP A 346 7.30 9.87 -15.32
N GLU A 347 6.45 8.88 -15.62
CA GLU A 347 5.17 8.68 -14.95
C GLU A 347 5.27 7.68 -13.79
N CYS A 348 4.70 8.07 -12.66
CA CYS A 348 4.53 7.20 -11.50
C CYS A 348 3.05 6.85 -11.33
N HIS A 349 2.71 5.56 -11.47
CA HIS A 349 1.35 5.05 -11.43
C HIS A 349 1.09 4.37 -10.08
N MET A 350 0.19 4.92 -9.29
CA MET A 350 -0.21 4.41 -7.98
C MET A 350 -1.55 3.70 -8.13
N ILE A 351 -1.54 2.37 -8.14
CA ILE A 351 -2.72 1.54 -8.38
C ILE A 351 -3.36 1.17 -7.04
N LEU A 352 -4.69 1.28 -6.98
CA LEU A 352 -5.51 1.03 -5.78
C LEU A 352 -6.58 -0.02 -6.10
N PHE A 353 -6.70 -1.05 -5.26
CA PHE A 353 -7.57 -2.20 -5.49
C PHE A 353 -8.73 -2.26 -4.49
N GLY A 354 -9.97 -2.11 -4.95
CA GLY A 354 -11.18 -2.25 -4.12
C GLY A 354 -11.28 -1.15 -3.07
N GLY A 355 -11.67 -1.47 -1.83
CA GLY A 355 -11.62 -0.51 -0.73
C GLY A 355 -12.91 0.27 -0.50
N LEU A 356 -12.80 1.52 -0.04
CA LEU A 356 -13.90 2.48 0.15
C LEU A 356 -13.76 3.65 -0.82
N THR A 357 -14.82 4.04 -1.51
CA THR A 357 -14.79 5.13 -2.51
C THR A 357 -16.01 6.03 -2.38
N ILE A 358 -15.86 7.33 -2.70
CA ILE A 358 -17.01 8.26 -2.76
C ILE A 358 -17.54 8.45 -4.18
N LEU A 359 -16.80 8.01 -5.20
CA LEU A 359 -17.29 7.90 -6.58
C LEU A 359 -17.22 6.43 -7.02
N GLU A 360 -18.34 5.88 -7.47
CA GLU A 360 -18.44 4.56 -8.07
C GLU A 360 -18.88 4.70 -9.53
N ARG A 361 -18.25 3.98 -10.46
CA ARG A 361 -18.72 3.92 -11.84
C ARG A 361 -19.84 2.90 -11.97
N GLU A 362 -20.99 3.35 -12.46
CA GLU A 362 -22.08 2.46 -12.82
C GLU A 362 -21.69 1.60 -14.02
N LEU A 363 -21.76 0.27 -13.86
CA LEU A 363 -21.43 -0.67 -14.93
C LEU A 363 -22.41 -0.57 -16.12
N VAL A 364 -23.64 -0.16 -15.84
CA VAL A 364 -24.67 0.13 -16.85
C VAL A 364 -24.69 1.63 -17.08
N GLY A 365 -24.53 2.09 -18.32
CA GLY A 365 -24.56 3.53 -18.64
C GLY A 365 -23.27 4.31 -18.35
N GLY A 366 -22.36 3.80 -17.51
CA GLY A 366 -20.99 4.31 -17.37
C GLY A 366 -20.84 5.62 -16.57
N SER A 367 -21.92 6.09 -15.93
CA SER A 367 -21.91 7.33 -15.14
C SER A 367 -21.20 7.16 -13.80
N PHE A 368 -20.65 8.24 -13.24
CA PHE A 368 -20.12 8.22 -11.87
C PHE A 368 -21.19 8.64 -10.88
N VAL A 369 -21.45 7.77 -9.90
CA VAL A 369 -22.40 8.01 -8.81
C VAL A 369 -21.61 8.41 -7.57
N ARG A 370 -21.98 9.56 -6.98
CA ARG A 370 -21.42 10.06 -5.73
C ARG A 370 -22.17 9.51 -4.53
N ASP A 371 -21.43 8.98 -3.58
CA ASP A 371 -21.93 8.53 -2.28
C ASP A 371 -20.97 8.96 -1.16
N ASP A 372 -21.36 9.99 -0.41
CA ASP A 372 -20.55 10.57 0.67
C ASP A 372 -20.49 9.67 1.92
N GLN A 373 -21.20 8.54 1.94
CA GLN A 373 -20.99 7.48 2.94
C GLN A 373 -19.75 6.63 2.66
N ALA A 374 -19.04 6.87 1.55
CA ALA A 374 -17.83 6.13 1.18
C ALA A 374 -18.04 4.59 1.17
N PRO A 375 -18.97 4.08 0.33
CA PRO A 375 -19.30 2.67 0.27
C PRO A 375 -18.10 1.76 -0.05
N PHE A 376 -18.20 0.50 0.40
CA PHE A 376 -17.32 -0.57 -0.08
C PHE A 376 -17.44 -0.73 -1.60
N THR A 377 -16.32 -1.02 -2.26
CA THR A 377 -16.26 -1.17 -3.72
C THR A 377 -15.32 -2.30 -4.15
N ASN A 378 -15.61 -2.89 -5.32
CA ASN A 378 -14.69 -3.78 -6.06
C ASN A 378 -13.90 -3.04 -7.14
N GLN A 379 -14.25 -1.78 -7.41
CA GLN A 379 -13.60 -0.94 -8.41
C GLN A 379 -12.12 -0.75 -8.09
N CYS A 380 -11.30 -0.70 -9.13
CA CYS A 380 -9.89 -0.34 -9.02
C CYS A 380 -9.63 1.01 -9.69
N SER A 381 -8.60 1.71 -9.24
CA SER A 381 -8.19 2.99 -9.81
C SER A 381 -6.68 3.10 -9.92
N ALA A 382 -6.24 4.11 -10.67
CA ALA A 382 -4.86 4.56 -10.63
C ALA A 382 -4.81 6.07 -10.41
N VAL A 383 -3.89 6.53 -9.56
CA VAL A 383 -3.45 7.93 -9.55
C VAL A 383 -2.11 7.99 -10.26
N VAL A 384 -2.01 8.78 -11.31
CA VAL A 384 -0.78 8.95 -12.09
C VAL A 384 -0.19 10.31 -11.77
N ARG A 385 1.08 10.32 -11.37
CA ARG A 385 1.91 11.51 -11.24
C ARG A 385 2.78 11.63 -12.48
N SER A 386 2.57 12.68 -13.29
CA SER A 386 3.39 12.96 -14.47
C SER A 386 4.75 13.56 -14.08
N SER A 387 5.63 13.69 -15.07
CA SER A 387 6.99 14.23 -14.92
C SER A 387 7.03 15.64 -14.32
N ASP A 388 6.04 16.49 -14.64
CA ASP A 388 5.84 17.84 -14.09
C ASP A 388 5.27 17.86 -12.66
N GLY A 389 4.91 16.69 -12.12
CA GLY A 389 4.30 16.54 -10.80
C GLY A 389 2.79 16.73 -10.75
N SER A 390 2.13 16.96 -11.88
CA SER A 390 0.67 16.96 -11.97
C SER A 390 0.10 15.57 -11.65
N LEU A 391 -1.08 15.55 -11.02
CA LEU A 391 -1.75 14.33 -10.58
C LEU A 391 -3.07 14.18 -11.32
N ARG A 392 -3.32 12.97 -11.83
CA ARG A 392 -4.58 12.59 -12.49
C ARG A 392 -5.08 11.28 -11.89
N GLN A 393 -6.39 11.09 -11.85
CA GLN A 393 -6.99 9.82 -11.41
C GLN A 393 -7.74 9.14 -12.56
N TYR A 394 -7.60 7.82 -12.65
CA TYR A 394 -8.12 6.97 -13.71
C TYR A 394 -8.98 5.88 -13.09
N TRP A 395 -10.12 5.63 -13.72
CA TRP A 395 -10.89 4.43 -13.46
C TRP A 395 -10.26 3.27 -14.23
N LEU A 396 -10.09 2.12 -13.57
CA LEU A 396 -9.58 0.94 -14.26
C LEU A 396 -10.76 0.06 -14.69
N HIS A 397 -10.69 -0.45 -15.92
CA HIS A 397 -11.64 -1.46 -16.40
C HIS A 397 -11.63 -2.76 -15.58
N THR A 398 -10.55 -2.98 -14.84
CA THR A 398 -10.42 -4.12 -13.91
C THR A 398 -11.15 -3.87 -12.61
N ARG A 399 -11.68 -4.95 -12.01
CA ARG A 399 -12.27 -4.96 -10.67
C ARG A 399 -12.04 -6.34 -10.05
N PHE A 400 -12.26 -6.47 -8.75
CA PHE A 400 -12.32 -7.80 -8.14
C PHE A 400 -13.39 -8.65 -8.84
N PRO A 401 -13.15 -9.96 -9.04
CA PRO A 401 -14.09 -10.83 -9.74
C PRO A 401 -15.44 -10.90 -9.02
N LEU A 402 -16.51 -11.13 -9.78
CA LEU A 402 -17.85 -11.32 -9.22
C LEU A 402 -17.86 -12.56 -8.33
N VAL A 403 -18.01 -12.33 -7.02
CA VAL A 403 -18.15 -13.37 -6.01
C VAL A 403 -19.41 -13.06 -5.22
N GLU A 404 -20.30 -14.04 -5.08
CA GLU A 404 -21.56 -13.86 -4.36
C GLU A 404 -21.62 -14.68 -3.08
N SER A 405 -22.38 -14.17 -2.11
CA SER A 405 -22.85 -14.92 -0.94
C SER A 405 -24.30 -14.55 -0.68
N ASN A 406 -25.17 -15.56 -0.55
CA ASN A 406 -26.61 -15.38 -0.34
C ASN A 406 -27.27 -14.42 -1.34
N GLY A 407 -26.87 -14.50 -2.63
CA GLY A 407 -27.40 -13.66 -3.70
C GLY A 407 -26.94 -12.19 -3.67
N LYS A 408 -25.90 -11.86 -2.89
CA LYS A 408 -25.28 -10.54 -2.86
C LYS A 408 -23.83 -10.59 -3.31
N GLU A 409 -23.44 -9.66 -4.19
CA GLU A 409 -22.05 -9.45 -4.56
C GLU A 409 -21.22 -9.01 -3.36
N LEU A 410 -20.11 -9.72 -3.12
CA LEU A 410 -19.12 -9.39 -2.12
C LEU A 410 -18.13 -8.35 -2.66
N ARG A 411 -17.78 -7.39 -1.80
CA ARG A 411 -16.81 -6.33 -2.05
C ARG A 411 -15.54 -6.55 -1.24
N PHE A 412 -14.37 -6.31 -1.83
CA PHE A 412 -13.06 -6.61 -1.24
C PHE A 412 -12.13 -5.39 -1.20
N GLY A 413 -10.96 -5.55 -0.59
CA GLY A 413 -9.82 -4.62 -0.71
C GLY A 413 -9.59 -3.68 0.47
N THR A 414 -10.62 -3.36 1.26
CA THR A 414 -10.44 -2.49 2.46
C THR A 414 -9.53 -3.18 3.47
N ASN A 415 -8.45 -2.53 3.90
CA ASN A 415 -7.41 -3.10 4.79
C ASN A 415 -6.77 -4.42 4.28
N ALA A 416 -6.83 -4.68 2.97
CA ALA A 416 -6.08 -5.76 2.34
C ALA A 416 -4.65 -5.31 2.03
N GLU A 417 -3.76 -6.29 1.82
CA GLU A 417 -2.36 -6.03 1.47
C GLU A 417 -2.00 -6.60 0.10
N PHE A 418 -1.08 -5.93 -0.59
CA PHE A 418 -0.51 -6.38 -1.85
C PHE A 418 0.89 -6.96 -1.61
N PHE A 419 1.11 -8.18 -2.10
CA PHE A 419 2.37 -8.90 -2.04
C PHE A 419 2.97 -8.96 -3.45
N PRO A 420 3.96 -8.11 -3.77
CA PRO A 420 4.65 -8.14 -5.05
C PRO A 420 5.26 -9.52 -5.32
N LYS A 421 5.21 -9.96 -6.58
CA LYS A 421 5.91 -11.19 -6.98
C LYS A 421 7.42 -10.98 -6.86
N GLU A 422 8.13 -11.97 -6.33
CA GLU A 422 9.59 -11.93 -6.27
C GLU A 422 10.25 -11.95 -7.65
N GLY A 423 11.44 -11.38 -7.74
CA GLY A 423 12.22 -11.31 -8.98
C GLY A 423 11.78 -10.24 -9.97
N LEU A 424 10.74 -9.45 -9.66
CA LEU A 424 10.40 -8.27 -10.45
C LEU A 424 11.43 -7.17 -10.26
N ARG A 425 11.82 -6.50 -11.35
CA ARG A 425 12.70 -5.33 -11.27
C ARG A 425 11.98 -4.20 -10.54
N THR A 426 12.69 -3.58 -9.61
CA THR A 426 12.25 -2.40 -8.85
C THR A 426 13.24 -1.25 -9.04
N LEU A 427 12.76 -0.02 -8.91
CA LEU A 427 13.61 1.19 -8.88
C LEU A 427 13.91 1.64 -7.45
N ALA A 428 13.00 1.31 -6.54
CA ALA A 428 13.12 1.49 -5.10
C ALA A 428 12.26 0.42 -4.40
N PRO A 429 12.40 0.19 -3.08
CA PRO A 429 11.51 -0.69 -2.34
C PRO A 429 10.03 -0.35 -2.64
N LYS A 430 9.26 -1.37 -3.02
CA LYS A 430 7.82 -1.28 -3.38
C LYS A 430 7.50 -0.43 -4.64
N VAL A 431 8.48 -0.04 -5.45
CA VAL A 431 8.26 0.67 -6.73
C VAL A 431 8.74 -0.20 -7.90
N LEU A 432 7.80 -0.82 -8.62
CA LEU A 432 8.08 -1.72 -9.74
C LEU A 432 8.48 -0.92 -10.99
N ASP A 433 9.49 -1.40 -11.72
CA ASP A 433 9.93 -0.79 -12.99
C ASP A 433 9.02 -1.26 -14.13
N LEU A 434 8.05 -0.43 -14.51
CA LEU A 434 7.12 -0.74 -15.59
C LEU A 434 7.82 -0.80 -16.96
N THR A 435 8.89 -0.03 -17.14
CA THR A 435 9.59 0.12 -18.42
C THR A 435 10.12 -1.20 -18.95
N VAL A 436 10.53 -2.12 -18.07
CA VAL A 436 11.03 -3.44 -18.49
C VAL A 436 9.96 -4.51 -18.66
N MET A 437 8.69 -4.20 -18.38
CA MET A 437 7.59 -5.16 -18.53
C MET A 437 7.07 -5.10 -19.97
N ASN A 438 7.35 -6.13 -20.77
CA ASN A 438 7.01 -6.17 -22.19
C ASN A 438 6.12 -7.36 -22.61
N GLN A 439 5.68 -8.17 -21.65
CA GLN A 439 4.78 -9.31 -21.84
C GLN A 439 3.81 -9.40 -20.66
N PRO A 440 2.64 -10.04 -20.80
CA PRO A 440 1.74 -10.30 -19.68
C PRO A 440 2.44 -11.03 -18.54
N LEU A 441 2.34 -10.52 -17.31
CA LEU A 441 2.95 -11.12 -16.13
C LEU A 441 2.13 -10.91 -14.87
N VAL A 442 2.24 -11.87 -13.94
CA VAL A 442 1.76 -11.70 -12.57
C VAL A 442 2.67 -10.72 -11.84
N ILE A 443 2.11 -9.59 -11.39
CA ILE A 443 2.88 -8.58 -10.64
C ILE A 443 2.80 -8.78 -9.12
N GLY A 444 1.84 -9.57 -8.65
CA GLY A 444 1.69 -9.89 -7.23
C GLY A 444 0.31 -10.43 -6.89
N HIS A 445 0.03 -10.48 -5.60
CA HIS A 445 -1.22 -11.00 -5.06
C HIS A 445 -1.82 -10.05 -4.03
N ILE A 446 -3.15 -10.00 -3.95
CA ILE A 446 -3.89 -9.32 -2.90
C ILE A 446 -4.37 -10.36 -1.90
N PHE A 447 -4.13 -10.12 -0.61
CA PHE A 447 -4.55 -11.01 0.47
C PHE A 447 -5.09 -10.23 1.68
N GLY A 448 -6.02 -10.86 2.39
CA GLY A 448 -6.65 -10.29 3.57
C GLY A 448 -7.71 -9.23 3.25
N GLY A 449 -7.96 -8.37 4.23
CA GLY A 449 -8.91 -7.26 4.14
C GLY A 449 -10.31 -7.61 4.58
N ILE A 450 -11.16 -6.59 4.62
CA ILE A 450 -12.59 -6.69 4.92
C ILE A 450 -13.31 -7.11 3.65
N VAL A 451 -14.24 -8.04 3.80
CA VAL A 451 -15.25 -8.40 2.80
C VAL A 451 -16.62 -7.87 3.24
N ALA A 452 -17.37 -7.27 2.33
CA ALA A 452 -18.69 -6.69 2.60
C ALA A 452 -19.76 -7.15 1.59
N ASP A 453 -20.98 -7.44 2.05
CA ASP A 453 -22.08 -7.89 1.18
C ASP A 453 -22.93 -6.75 0.58
N ALA A 454 -22.60 -5.50 0.90
CA ALA A 454 -23.21 -4.29 0.34
C ALA A 454 -22.21 -3.12 0.40
N GLY A 455 -22.47 -2.06 -0.37
CA GLY A 455 -21.68 -0.83 -0.31
C GLY A 455 -21.81 -0.13 1.05
N ASN A 456 -23.05 0.02 1.54
CA ASN A 456 -23.37 0.60 2.85
C ASN A 456 -24.34 -0.30 3.62
N GLY A 457 -24.26 -0.28 4.96
CA GLY A 457 -25.21 -0.95 5.86
C GLY A 457 -25.27 -2.48 5.73
N GLY A 458 -24.35 -3.07 4.97
CA GLY A 458 -24.24 -4.50 4.76
C GLY A 458 -23.53 -5.22 5.90
N ASN A 459 -23.54 -6.54 5.82
CA ASN A 459 -22.73 -7.37 6.70
C ASN A 459 -21.28 -7.40 6.22
N THR A 460 -20.37 -7.53 7.17
CA THR A 460 -18.94 -7.55 6.89
C THR A 460 -18.25 -8.71 7.61
N GLY A 461 -17.07 -9.09 7.10
CA GLY A 461 -16.19 -10.08 7.70
C GLY A 461 -14.74 -9.84 7.30
N ALA A 462 -13.82 -10.63 7.83
CA ALA A 462 -12.45 -10.69 7.32
C ALA A 462 -12.37 -11.68 6.15
N SER A 463 -11.52 -11.39 5.17
CA SER A 463 -11.30 -12.21 3.99
C SER A 463 -10.01 -13.02 4.14
N GLY A 464 -10.08 -14.30 3.75
CA GLY A 464 -8.92 -15.17 3.52
C GLY A 464 -8.79 -15.58 2.06
N ARG A 465 -9.43 -14.84 1.14
CA ARG A 465 -9.35 -15.06 -0.30
C ARG A 465 -8.06 -14.45 -0.85
N VAL A 466 -7.54 -15.08 -1.90
CA VAL A 466 -6.30 -14.67 -2.58
C VAL A 466 -6.66 -14.26 -3.99
N PHE A 467 -6.18 -13.10 -4.40
CA PHE A 467 -6.38 -12.61 -5.77
C PHE A 467 -5.03 -12.38 -6.44
N GLU A 468 -4.81 -13.02 -7.57
CA GLU A 468 -3.65 -12.80 -8.43
C GLU A 468 -3.89 -11.57 -9.30
N VAL A 469 -2.89 -10.69 -9.42
CA VAL A 469 -2.94 -9.50 -10.28
C VAL A 469 -2.00 -9.70 -11.46
N VAL A 470 -2.57 -9.74 -12.67
CA VAL A 470 -1.85 -9.83 -13.94
C VAL A 470 -1.80 -8.45 -14.58
N LEU A 471 -0.60 -8.01 -14.95
CA LEU A 471 -0.38 -6.80 -15.75
C LEU A 471 -0.09 -7.20 -17.19
N THR A 472 -0.81 -6.60 -18.14
CA THR A 472 -0.52 -6.71 -19.57
C THR A 472 -0.04 -5.35 -20.07
N PRO A 473 1.26 -5.19 -20.41
CA PRO A 473 1.77 -3.92 -20.85
C PRO A 473 1.29 -3.60 -22.27
N ASN A 474 0.99 -2.34 -22.53
CA ASN A 474 0.66 -1.82 -23.86
C ASN A 474 1.90 -1.11 -24.41
N VAL A 475 2.81 -1.89 -24.99
CA VAL A 475 4.09 -1.39 -25.52
C VAL A 475 3.94 -1.13 -27.02
N PRO A 476 4.17 0.11 -27.50
CA PRO A 476 4.20 0.39 -28.93
C PRO A 476 5.29 -0.42 -29.63
N GLU A 477 4.96 -1.08 -30.74
CA GLU A 477 5.97 -1.74 -31.57
C GLU A 477 6.76 -0.71 -32.36
N THR A 478 8.09 -0.70 -32.21
CA THR A 478 8.98 0.09 -33.07
C THR A 478 10.28 -0.67 -33.33
N ALA A 479 10.70 -0.69 -34.59
CA ALA A 479 11.94 -1.34 -35.00
C ALA A 479 13.14 -0.40 -34.75
N LEU A 480 14.09 -0.84 -33.92
CA LEU A 480 15.37 -0.15 -33.72
C LEU A 480 16.33 -0.47 -34.87
N SER A 481 17.01 0.55 -35.37
CA SER A 481 18.06 0.45 -36.37
C SER A 481 19.25 1.31 -35.96
N ILE A 482 20.46 0.85 -36.29
CA ILE A 482 21.70 1.58 -36.03
C ILE A 482 22.30 1.94 -37.38
N ARG A 483 22.62 3.22 -37.58
CA ARG A 483 23.36 3.66 -38.77
C ARG A 483 24.80 3.94 -38.37
N LEU A 484 25.70 3.08 -38.83
CA LEU A 484 27.14 3.31 -38.71
C LEU A 484 27.50 4.46 -39.67
N GLY A 485 27.84 5.61 -39.10
CA GLY A 485 27.89 6.96 -39.67
C GLY A 485 28.13 7.96 -38.52
N PRO A 486 27.56 9.19 -38.51
CA PRO A 486 27.78 10.21 -37.46
C PRO A 486 27.39 9.83 -36.00
N GLY A 487 27.22 8.54 -35.68
CA GLY A 487 26.88 8.03 -34.36
C GLY A 487 25.40 8.17 -34.06
N GLU A 488 24.51 7.54 -34.84
CA GLU A 488 23.06 7.71 -34.70
C GLU A 488 22.32 6.39 -34.47
N LEU A 489 21.42 6.40 -33.48
CA LEU A 489 20.35 5.41 -33.30
C LEU A 489 19.09 5.96 -33.98
N THR A 490 18.42 5.15 -34.80
CA THR A 490 17.17 5.53 -35.46
C THR A 490 16.09 4.47 -35.23
N TRP A 491 14.84 4.88 -35.10
CA TRP A 491 13.71 3.95 -34.94
C TRP A 491 12.53 4.34 -35.82
N GLY A 492 11.59 3.41 -35.97
CA GLY A 492 10.38 3.61 -36.74
C GLY A 492 9.50 4.75 -36.18
N PRO A 493 8.52 5.22 -36.97
CA PRO A 493 7.57 6.24 -36.52
C PRO A 493 6.94 5.88 -35.19
N LEU A 494 6.80 6.87 -34.30
CA LEU A 494 6.17 6.69 -32.99
C LEU A 494 4.71 7.14 -33.04
N PRO A 495 3.79 6.43 -32.36
CA PRO A 495 2.47 6.96 -32.07
C PRO A 495 2.56 8.30 -31.31
N VAL A 496 1.56 9.16 -31.48
CA VAL A 496 1.47 10.42 -30.73
C VAL A 496 1.46 10.13 -29.23
N GLY A 497 2.20 10.93 -28.45
CA GLY A 497 2.32 10.75 -27.00
C GLY A 497 3.22 9.59 -26.57
N THR A 498 4.01 9.03 -27.49
CA THR A 498 5.03 8.02 -27.15
C THR A 498 6.39 8.68 -26.92
N SER A 499 7.00 8.35 -25.78
CA SER A 499 8.38 8.71 -25.45
C SER A 499 9.27 7.47 -25.45
N ILE A 500 10.56 7.66 -25.74
CA ILE A 500 11.57 6.60 -25.78
C ILE A 500 12.59 6.81 -24.68
N LEU A 501 12.86 5.73 -23.93
CA LEU A 501 14.09 5.55 -23.16
C LEU A 501 15.10 4.77 -24.01
N VAL A 502 16.33 5.27 -24.07
CA VAL A 502 17.50 4.57 -24.62
C VAL A 502 18.39 4.12 -23.48
N GLU A 503 18.75 2.85 -23.47
CA GLU A 503 19.78 2.31 -22.58
C GLU A 503 20.96 1.76 -23.39
N GLU A 504 22.15 1.82 -22.80
CA GLU A 504 23.36 1.19 -23.33
C GLU A 504 23.95 0.18 -22.35
N SER A 505 24.67 -0.80 -22.87
CA SER A 505 25.37 -1.83 -22.11
C SER A 505 26.71 -2.18 -22.76
N ALA A 506 27.72 -2.50 -21.97
CA ALA A 506 29.00 -3.00 -22.47
C ALA A 506 29.02 -4.54 -22.60
N ASP A 507 28.12 -5.25 -21.92
CA ASP A 507 28.20 -6.69 -21.69
C ASP A 507 26.85 -7.44 -21.76
N LEU A 508 25.76 -6.74 -22.10
CA LEU A 508 24.36 -7.21 -22.07
C LEU A 508 23.81 -7.54 -20.67
N ILE A 509 24.59 -7.35 -19.62
CA ILE A 509 24.21 -7.61 -18.23
C ILE A 509 23.89 -6.29 -17.53
N GLY A 510 24.84 -5.36 -17.50
CA GLY A 510 24.68 -4.04 -16.90
C GLY A 510 24.13 -3.04 -17.91
N TRP A 511 22.95 -2.50 -17.65
CA TRP A 511 22.32 -1.49 -18.50
C TRP A 511 22.25 -0.14 -17.80
N ARG A 512 22.58 0.92 -18.54
CA ARG A 512 22.49 2.31 -18.05
C ARG A 512 21.68 3.17 -18.99
N GLU A 513 20.92 4.10 -18.43
CA GLU A 513 20.17 5.06 -19.22
C GLU A 513 21.12 6.03 -19.93
N LEU A 514 20.90 6.20 -21.23
CA LEU A 514 21.66 7.09 -22.10
C LEU A 514 20.87 8.36 -22.42
N ALA A 515 19.56 8.23 -22.63
CA ALA A 515 18.62 9.33 -22.85
C ALA A 515 17.18 8.87 -22.61
N THR A 516 16.29 9.78 -22.21
CA THR A 516 14.87 9.51 -21.98
C THR A 516 14.01 10.68 -22.47
N GLY A 517 12.69 10.50 -22.56
CA GLY A 517 11.76 11.52 -23.05
C GLY A 517 11.93 11.84 -24.54
N LEU A 518 12.54 10.93 -25.31
CA LEU A 518 12.79 11.18 -26.73
C LEU A 518 11.53 10.95 -27.55
N THR A 519 11.12 11.95 -28.32
CA THR A 519 9.95 11.92 -29.19
C THR A 519 10.31 11.92 -30.68
N ALA A 520 11.54 12.29 -31.02
CA ALA A 520 12.06 12.24 -32.39
C ALA A 520 12.51 10.81 -32.76
N GLY A 521 12.47 10.45 -34.05
CA GLY A 521 12.89 9.13 -34.55
C GLY A 521 14.40 8.89 -34.61
N VAL A 522 15.21 9.73 -33.95
CA VAL A 522 16.67 9.69 -34.00
C VAL A 522 17.29 10.17 -32.69
N TYR A 523 18.41 9.56 -32.31
CA TYR A 523 19.26 9.99 -31.21
C TYR A 523 20.74 9.94 -31.63
N GLY A 524 21.41 11.08 -31.58
CA GLY A 524 22.85 11.20 -31.85
C GLY A 524 23.69 10.95 -30.60
N PHE A 525 24.82 10.29 -30.76
CA PHE A 525 25.77 9.97 -29.70
C PHE A 525 27.21 9.94 -30.23
N ASP A 526 28.18 10.06 -29.32
CA ASP A 526 29.61 10.03 -29.66
C ASP A 526 29.99 8.71 -30.36
N GLU A 527 30.53 8.78 -31.58
CA GLU A 527 30.93 7.63 -32.40
C GLU A 527 31.88 6.66 -31.68
N THR A 528 32.71 7.16 -30.75
CA THR A 528 33.61 6.31 -29.95
C THR A 528 32.84 5.34 -29.04
N LYS A 529 31.57 5.64 -28.71
CA LYS A 529 30.67 4.76 -27.96
C LYS A 529 30.03 3.68 -28.83
N ALA A 530 29.97 3.85 -30.16
CA ALA A 530 29.26 2.95 -31.08
C ALA A 530 29.95 1.60 -31.28
N ALA A 531 31.28 1.57 -31.23
CA ALA A 531 32.05 0.39 -31.63
C ALA A 531 32.11 -0.73 -30.58
N GLN A 532 31.63 -0.50 -29.34
CA GLN A 532 31.84 -1.44 -28.21
C GLN A 532 30.63 -1.56 -27.28
N LYS A 533 29.43 -1.18 -27.71
CA LYS A 533 28.24 -1.19 -26.86
C LYS A 533 27.03 -1.78 -27.54
N PHE A 534 26.16 -2.33 -26.71
CA PHE A 534 24.81 -2.73 -27.04
C PHE A 534 23.85 -1.62 -26.67
N PHE A 535 22.80 -1.44 -27.47
CA PHE A 535 21.75 -0.46 -27.23
C PHE A 535 20.41 -1.17 -27.22
N ARG A 536 19.49 -0.68 -26.40
CA ARG A 536 18.07 -1.05 -26.44
C ARG A 536 17.21 0.18 -26.21
N ILE A 537 15.99 0.10 -26.70
CA ILE A 537 15.00 1.16 -26.54
C ILE A 537 13.75 0.63 -25.86
N TYR A 538 13.09 1.51 -25.12
CA TYR A 538 11.80 1.27 -24.49
C TYR A 538 10.83 2.37 -24.89
N PRO A 539 9.91 2.10 -25.83
CA PRO A 539 8.78 2.98 -26.10
C PRO A 539 7.75 2.89 -24.98
N ALA A 540 7.20 4.03 -24.58
CA ALA A 540 6.05 4.08 -23.70
C ALA A 540 5.10 5.19 -24.10
N THR A 541 3.81 4.85 -24.16
CA THR A 541 2.74 5.83 -24.34
C THR A 541 2.43 6.49 -23.00
N GLU A 542 2.34 7.82 -22.99
CA GLU A 542 1.87 8.60 -21.83
C GLU A 542 0.43 8.25 -21.45
N ALA A 543 0.13 8.37 -20.15
CA ALA A 543 -1.23 8.24 -19.68
C ALA A 543 -2.05 9.47 -20.13
N THR A 544 -3.06 9.26 -20.98
CA THR A 544 -3.88 10.37 -21.50
C THR A 544 -5.28 10.41 -20.88
N PRO A 545 -5.86 11.61 -20.72
CA PRO A 545 -7.28 11.82 -20.41
C PRO A 545 -8.27 10.94 -21.20
#